data_AF-A0A842ZN91-F1
#
_entry.id   AF-A0A842ZN91-F1
#
_cell.length_a   1.000
_cell.length_b   1.000
_cell.length_c   1.000
_cell.angle_alpha   90.00
_cell.angle_beta   90.00
_cell.angle_gamma   90.00
#
_symmetry.space_group_name_H-M   'P 1'
#
loop_
_entity.id
_entity.type
_entity.pdbx_description
1 polymer ?
#
loop_
_entity_poly.entity_id
_entity_poly.type
_entity_poly.pdbx_seq_one_letter_code
_entity_poly.pdbx_strand_id
1 'polypeptide(L)'
;TVYINLGVFQAWKEYPEMQILGHQYGEWNYEGGRKAGEASLAMRTDYEGLWGANDSQTMGALAALEDRGLKIGPFTASRDMELTTAQAILDKNFIVSAGFAVPYFGGRLVSMAYDMCVGAWYPLPDEMIQAGRIDCYGYPGEIEQLAKASGIINNPSFKVGPTEENMNKILKQMKATPPEYPFDFRLASISKCKELGLTFDKHAGGDLALGQNDYYFPAMTKKFGSIDALRKHVTVLFKYFLDTSWADTWAEAEEYAKQFPPELKLEPNWE
;
A
#
# COMPACT_ATOMS: atom_id res chain seq x y z
N THR A 1 1.56 -7.71 6.11
CA THR A 1 1.22 -8.97 5.43
C THR A 1 -0.27 -9.28 5.47
N VAL A 2 -0.89 -9.53 6.62
CA VAL A 2 -2.28 -10.05 6.66
C VAL A 2 -3.34 -9.16 5.98
N TYR A 3 -3.23 -7.84 6.09
CA TYR A 3 -4.13 -6.91 5.38
C TYR A 3 -3.89 -6.85 3.88
N ILE A 4 -2.64 -7.04 3.46
CA ILE A 4 -2.25 -7.09 2.05
C ILE A 4 -2.88 -8.35 1.42
N ASN A 5 -2.75 -9.50 2.10
CA ASN A 5 -3.36 -10.76 1.67
C ASN A 5 -4.90 -10.71 1.69
N LEU A 6 -5.51 -10.05 2.68
CA LEU A 6 -6.95 -9.78 2.66
C LEU A 6 -7.36 -8.99 1.40
N GLY A 7 -6.59 -7.96 1.05
CA GLY A 7 -6.82 -7.16 -0.15
C GLY A 7 -6.73 -7.98 -1.44
N VAL A 8 -5.79 -8.92 -1.53
CA VAL A 8 -5.69 -9.85 -2.67
C VAL A 8 -6.94 -10.72 -2.77
N PHE A 9 -7.38 -11.31 -1.67
CA PHE A 9 -8.61 -12.13 -1.65
C PHE A 9 -9.85 -11.31 -2.04
N GLN A 10 -9.95 -10.07 -1.55
CA GLN A 10 -11.03 -9.15 -1.92
C GLN A 10 -11.02 -8.83 -3.42
N ALA A 11 -9.85 -8.60 -4.01
CA ALA A 11 -9.72 -8.37 -5.44
C ALA A 11 -10.05 -9.63 -6.25
N TRP A 12 -9.58 -10.80 -5.80
CA TRP A 12 -9.79 -12.06 -6.50
C TRP A 12 -11.29 -12.43 -6.61
N LYS A 13 -12.10 -12.04 -5.62
CA LYS A 13 -13.56 -12.19 -5.66
C LYS A 13 -14.20 -11.54 -6.90
N GLU A 14 -13.66 -10.40 -7.34
CA GLU A 14 -14.18 -9.65 -8.50
C GLU A 14 -13.68 -10.24 -9.83
N TYR A 15 -12.66 -11.11 -9.79
CA TYR A 15 -12.06 -11.76 -10.96
C TYR A 15 -11.86 -13.26 -10.70
N PRO A 16 -12.96 -14.02 -10.46
CA PRO A 16 -12.89 -15.43 -10.06
C PRO A 16 -12.25 -16.35 -11.12
N GLU A 17 -12.12 -15.88 -12.36
CA GLU A 17 -11.41 -16.54 -13.45
C GLU A 17 -9.88 -16.53 -13.31
N MET A 18 -9.33 -15.61 -12.51
CA MET A 18 -7.88 -15.54 -12.28
C MET A 18 -7.41 -16.79 -11.51
N GLN A 19 -6.24 -17.29 -11.90
CA GLN A 19 -5.54 -18.38 -11.21
C GLN A 19 -4.26 -17.85 -10.59
N ILE A 20 -3.99 -18.25 -9.35
CA ILE A 20 -2.70 -17.97 -8.70
C ILE A 20 -1.77 -19.13 -9.05
N LEU A 21 -0.68 -18.81 -9.75
CA LEU A 21 0.22 -19.81 -10.32
C LEU A 21 1.45 -20.09 -9.43
N GLY A 22 1.48 -19.53 -8.23
CA GLY A 22 2.53 -19.74 -7.24
C GLY A 22 2.51 -18.72 -6.10
N HIS A 23 2.90 -19.17 -4.92
CA HIS A 23 3.05 -18.35 -3.71
C HIS A 23 4.52 -18.39 -3.29
N GLN A 24 5.18 -17.24 -3.26
CA GLN A 24 6.59 -17.14 -2.87
C GLN A 24 6.79 -16.01 -1.86
N TYR A 25 7.77 -16.21 -0.96
CA TYR A 25 8.16 -15.20 0.01
C TYR A 25 9.44 -14.50 -0.45
N GLY A 26 9.33 -13.22 -0.79
CA GLY A 26 10.44 -12.41 -1.30
C GLY A 26 11.23 -11.64 -0.23
N GLU A 27 11.03 -11.94 1.06
CA GLU A 27 11.77 -11.35 2.19
C GLU A 27 11.75 -9.80 2.25
N TRP A 28 10.77 -9.16 1.59
CA TRP A 28 10.60 -7.70 1.50
C TRP A 28 11.76 -6.93 0.87
N ASN A 29 12.70 -7.63 0.21
CA ASN A 29 13.88 -7.02 -0.40
C ASN A 29 14.14 -7.57 -1.82
N TYR A 30 15.00 -6.88 -2.56
CA TYR A 30 15.27 -7.20 -3.96
C TYR A 30 15.84 -8.61 -4.15
N GLU A 31 16.84 -8.99 -3.36
CA GLU A 31 17.54 -10.27 -3.45
C GLU A 31 16.62 -11.45 -3.09
N GLY A 32 15.79 -11.28 -2.06
CA GLY A 32 14.74 -12.23 -1.68
C GLY A 32 13.69 -12.36 -2.79
N GLY A 33 13.25 -11.24 -3.36
CA GLY A 33 12.37 -11.19 -4.52
C GLY A 33 12.95 -11.93 -5.73
N ARG A 34 14.24 -11.74 -6.01
CA ARG A 34 14.92 -12.43 -7.11
C ARG A 34 14.94 -13.94 -6.89
N LYS A 35 15.29 -14.41 -5.69
CA LYS A 35 15.23 -15.84 -5.33
C LYS A 35 13.82 -16.40 -5.46
N ALA A 36 12.80 -15.65 -5.05
CA ALA A 36 11.40 -16.01 -5.21
C ALA A 36 11.01 -16.16 -6.70
N GLY A 37 11.42 -15.20 -7.55
CA GLY A 37 11.22 -15.27 -8.99
C GLY A 37 11.91 -16.48 -9.64
N GLU A 38 13.15 -16.77 -9.26
CA GLU A 38 13.89 -17.95 -9.70
C GLU A 38 13.22 -19.27 -9.26
N ALA A 39 12.69 -19.31 -8.03
CA ALA A 39 11.95 -20.46 -7.52
C ALA A 39 10.64 -20.70 -8.30
N SER A 40 9.89 -19.64 -8.60
CA SER A 40 8.71 -19.72 -9.47
C SER A 40 9.06 -20.23 -10.87
N LEU A 41 10.12 -19.70 -11.47
CA LEU A 41 10.61 -20.10 -12.80
C LEU A 41 11.07 -21.56 -12.87
N ALA A 42 11.53 -22.13 -11.76
CA ALA A 42 11.90 -23.54 -11.69
C ALA A 42 10.67 -24.47 -11.84
N MET A 43 9.48 -23.97 -11.50
CA MET A 43 8.23 -24.72 -11.57
C MET A 43 7.52 -24.57 -12.91
N ARG A 44 7.49 -23.35 -13.46
CA ARG A 44 6.79 -23.03 -14.72
C ARG A 44 7.24 -21.67 -15.29
N THR A 45 6.86 -21.39 -16.53
CA THR A 45 7.31 -20.18 -17.27
C THR A 45 6.20 -19.49 -18.06
N ASP A 46 4.94 -19.88 -17.85
CA ASP A 46 3.75 -19.38 -18.54
C ASP A 46 2.99 -18.33 -17.71
N TYR A 47 3.69 -17.60 -16.83
CA TYR A 47 3.10 -16.52 -16.04
C TYR A 47 2.69 -15.35 -16.93
N GLU A 48 1.49 -14.81 -16.70
CA GLU A 48 0.93 -13.68 -17.47
C GLU A 48 0.96 -12.34 -16.71
N GLY A 49 1.19 -12.40 -15.39
CA GLY A 49 1.26 -11.23 -14.53
C GLY A 49 2.00 -11.54 -13.24
N LEU A 50 2.39 -10.48 -12.54
CA LEU A 50 3.09 -10.57 -11.26
C LEU A 50 2.51 -9.56 -10.29
N TRP A 51 2.21 -10.02 -9.09
CA TRP A 51 1.86 -9.15 -7.98
C TRP A 51 2.80 -9.44 -6.82
N GLY A 52 3.26 -8.39 -6.13
CA GLY A 52 4.02 -8.57 -4.91
C GLY A 52 3.72 -7.52 -3.85
N ALA A 53 3.99 -7.90 -2.60
CA ALA A 53 3.52 -7.15 -1.43
C ALA A 53 4.29 -5.85 -1.18
N ASN A 54 5.48 -5.68 -1.79
CA ASN A 54 6.19 -4.42 -1.90
C ASN A 54 7.02 -4.32 -3.19
N ASP A 55 7.42 -3.11 -3.53
CA ASP A 55 8.18 -2.76 -4.73
C ASP A 55 9.53 -3.47 -4.81
N SER A 56 10.36 -3.38 -3.76
CA SER A 56 11.69 -4.00 -3.74
C SER A 56 11.68 -5.48 -4.14
N GLN A 57 10.83 -6.30 -3.51
CA GLN A 57 10.79 -7.74 -3.82
C GLN A 57 10.15 -8.01 -5.18
N THR A 58 9.15 -7.23 -5.58
CA THR A 58 8.50 -7.39 -6.89
C THR A 58 9.48 -7.07 -8.02
N MET A 59 10.28 -6.00 -7.89
CA MET A 59 11.32 -5.66 -8.86
C MET A 59 12.41 -6.73 -8.95
N GLY A 60 12.77 -7.34 -7.81
CA GLY A 60 13.70 -8.49 -7.80
C GLY A 60 13.15 -9.70 -8.55
N ALA A 61 11.89 -10.06 -8.28
CA ALA A 61 11.21 -11.17 -8.95
C ALA A 61 11.04 -10.90 -10.45
N LEU A 62 10.62 -9.69 -10.82
CA LEU A 62 10.47 -9.25 -12.21
C LEU A 62 11.80 -9.36 -12.97
N ALA A 63 12.91 -8.91 -12.37
CA ALA A 63 14.22 -9.04 -12.99
C ALA A 63 14.60 -10.50 -13.28
N ALA A 64 14.33 -11.44 -12.36
CA ALA A 64 14.56 -12.87 -12.60
C ALA A 64 13.72 -13.42 -13.76
N LEU A 65 12.45 -13.00 -13.86
CA LEU A 65 11.54 -13.37 -14.95
C LEU A 65 12.05 -12.82 -16.30
N GLU A 66 12.46 -11.56 -16.31
CA GLU A 66 12.99 -10.90 -17.51
C GLU A 66 14.30 -11.49 -18.01
N ASP A 67 15.18 -11.92 -17.11
CA ASP A 67 16.44 -12.64 -17.42
C ASP A 67 16.17 -13.98 -18.13
N ARG A 68 14.97 -14.57 -17.91
CA ARG A 68 14.50 -15.78 -18.60
C ARG A 68 13.61 -15.50 -19.81
N GLY A 69 13.49 -14.24 -20.21
CA GLY A 69 12.72 -13.83 -21.39
C GLY A 69 11.22 -13.61 -21.15
N LEU A 70 10.73 -13.70 -19.91
CA LEU A 70 9.33 -13.41 -19.58
C LEU A 70 9.18 -11.89 -19.38
N LYS A 71 8.56 -11.23 -20.36
CA LYS A 71 8.37 -9.76 -20.35
C LYS A 71 7.00 -9.37 -19.81
N ILE A 72 6.78 -9.63 -18.52
CA ILE A 72 5.51 -9.37 -17.83
C ILE A 72 5.48 -8.06 -17.05
N GLY A 73 6.51 -7.22 -17.17
CA GLY A 73 6.57 -5.90 -16.52
C GLY A 73 5.30 -5.06 -16.72
N PRO A 74 4.77 -4.92 -17.94
CA PRO A 74 3.50 -4.21 -18.20
C PRO A 74 2.26 -4.80 -17.49
N PHE A 75 2.36 -6.00 -16.90
CA PHE A 75 1.31 -6.68 -16.13
C PHE A 75 1.74 -6.91 -14.67
N THR A 76 2.72 -6.14 -14.19
CA THR A 76 3.29 -6.28 -12.85
C THR A 76 2.83 -5.16 -11.93
N ALA A 77 2.29 -5.50 -10.75
CA ALA A 77 1.81 -4.56 -9.74
C ALA A 77 2.45 -4.79 -8.36
N SER A 78 2.58 -3.73 -7.56
CA SER A 78 3.15 -3.81 -6.21
C SER A 78 2.68 -2.69 -5.28
N ARG A 79 3.40 -2.50 -4.17
CA ARG A 79 3.12 -1.48 -3.15
C ARG A 79 4.39 -0.80 -2.68
N ASP A 80 4.26 0.42 -2.17
CA ASP A 80 5.25 1.31 -1.53
C ASP A 80 5.62 2.53 -2.37
N MET A 81 5.51 2.45 -3.70
CA MET A 81 5.83 3.55 -4.62
C MET A 81 7.27 4.05 -4.45
N GLU A 82 8.24 3.15 -4.56
CA GLU A 82 9.66 3.45 -4.57
C GLU A 82 10.09 4.18 -5.84
N LEU A 83 11.18 4.97 -5.75
CA LEU A 83 11.72 5.75 -6.87
C LEU A 83 11.99 4.89 -8.13
N THR A 84 12.54 3.69 -7.96
CA THR A 84 12.84 2.77 -9.07
C THR A 84 11.58 2.25 -9.73
N THR A 85 10.54 1.96 -8.96
CA THR A 85 9.23 1.53 -9.49
C THR A 85 8.53 2.68 -10.19
N ALA A 86 8.64 3.90 -9.68
CA ALA A 86 8.13 5.11 -10.33
C ALA A 86 8.68 5.24 -11.76
N GLN A 87 9.99 5.06 -11.88
CA GLN A 87 10.65 5.09 -13.17
C GLN A 87 10.19 3.92 -14.06
N ALA A 88 10.09 2.70 -13.52
CA ALA A 88 9.63 1.54 -14.29
C ALA A 88 8.17 1.70 -14.80
N ILE A 89 7.30 2.35 -14.02
CA ILE A 89 5.94 2.72 -14.44
C ILE A 89 5.98 3.69 -15.62
N LEU A 90 6.78 4.76 -15.52
CA LEU A 90 6.90 5.75 -16.59
C LEU A 90 7.56 5.18 -17.85
N ASP A 91 8.44 4.19 -17.69
CA ASP A 91 9.04 3.43 -18.78
C ASP A 91 8.09 2.37 -19.38
N LYS A 92 6.85 2.26 -18.86
CA LYS A 92 5.83 1.27 -19.23
C LYS A 92 6.27 -0.18 -19.04
N ASN A 93 7.18 -0.42 -18.10
CA ASN A 93 7.62 -1.76 -17.70
C ASN A 93 7.07 -2.16 -16.31
N PHE A 94 6.04 -1.47 -15.84
CA PHE A 94 5.36 -1.74 -14.57
C PHE A 94 3.97 -1.08 -14.61
N ILE A 95 2.90 -1.78 -14.19
CA ILE A 95 1.53 -1.25 -14.38
C ILE A 95 1.15 -0.21 -13.33
N VAL A 96 1.37 -0.53 -12.05
CA VAL A 96 0.92 0.28 -10.92
C VAL A 96 1.67 -0.11 -9.65
N SER A 97 1.98 0.90 -8.83
CA SER A 97 2.32 0.68 -7.42
C SER A 97 1.39 1.48 -6.52
N ALA A 98 0.95 0.87 -5.43
CA ALA A 98 0.15 1.53 -4.41
C ALA A 98 1.03 1.96 -3.23
N GLY A 99 1.25 3.26 -3.06
CA GLY A 99 2.19 3.80 -2.08
C GLY A 99 1.55 4.75 -1.09
N PHE A 100 2.10 4.75 0.11
CA PHE A 100 1.90 5.82 1.08
C PHE A 100 3.06 6.81 0.95
N ALA A 101 2.81 8.10 1.18
CA ALA A 101 3.86 9.13 1.10
C ALA A 101 4.87 8.98 2.25
N VAL A 102 5.89 8.12 2.08
CA VAL A 102 6.87 7.76 3.13
C VAL A 102 7.47 9.00 3.83
N PRO A 103 7.92 10.05 3.11
CA PRO A 103 8.47 11.24 3.76
C PRO A 103 7.45 11.98 4.64
N TYR A 104 6.18 12.04 4.21
CA TYR A 104 5.10 12.62 4.99
C TYR A 104 4.88 11.87 6.30
N PHE A 105 4.74 10.54 6.25
CA PHE A 105 4.51 9.74 7.47
C PHE A 105 5.71 9.77 8.41
N GLY A 106 6.93 9.75 7.88
CA GLY A 106 8.16 9.90 8.67
C GLY A 106 8.22 11.24 9.41
N GLY A 107 8.03 12.36 8.71
CA GLY A 107 8.06 13.68 9.33
C GLY A 107 6.89 13.94 10.28
N ARG A 108 5.72 13.36 10.00
CA ARG A 108 4.57 13.40 10.90
C ARG A 108 4.85 12.67 12.22
N LEU A 109 5.45 11.49 12.18
CA LEU A 109 5.79 10.75 13.41
C LEU A 109 6.73 11.54 14.32
N VAL A 110 7.68 12.30 13.75
CA VAL A 110 8.55 13.20 14.52
C VAL A 110 7.73 14.30 15.19
N SER A 111 6.76 14.87 14.48
CA SER A 111 5.87 15.92 15.00
C SER A 111 4.99 15.42 16.16
N MET A 112 4.43 14.21 16.01
CA MET A 112 3.67 13.55 17.08
C MET A 112 4.56 13.24 18.30
N ALA A 113 5.78 12.72 18.07
CA ALA A 113 6.72 12.44 19.14
C ALA A 113 7.07 13.72 19.92
N TYR A 114 7.26 14.84 19.23
CA TYR A 114 7.45 16.15 19.86
C TYR A 114 6.25 16.52 20.75
N ASP A 115 5.02 16.43 20.23
CA ASP A 115 3.80 16.72 20.98
C ASP A 115 3.68 15.88 22.26
N MET A 116 4.03 14.59 22.18
CA MET A 116 4.07 13.70 23.34
C MET A 116 5.13 14.15 24.36
N CYS A 117 6.34 14.49 23.91
CA CYS A 117 7.44 14.92 24.79
C CYS A 117 7.16 16.22 25.55
N VAL A 118 6.41 17.15 24.95
CA VAL A 118 6.09 18.45 25.57
C VAL A 118 4.73 18.49 26.27
N GLY A 119 4.04 17.34 26.37
CA GLY A 119 2.82 17.19 27.15
C GLY A 119 1.53 17.60 26.47
N ALA A 120 1.48 17.70 25.13
CA ALA A 120 0.22 17.87 24.41
C ALA A 120 -0.58 16.56 24.25
N TRP A 121 0.06 15.40 24.44
CA TRP A 121 -0.60 14.08 24.45
C TRP A 121 -1.45 13.77 23.21
N TYR A 122 -0.90 14.06 22.02
CA TYR A 122 -1.46 13.64 20.73
C TYR A 122 -0.59 12.54 20.11
N PRO A 123 -1.16 11.46 19.54
CA PRO A 123 -2.60 11.16 19.33
C PRO A 123 -3.33 10.75 20.62
N LEU A 124 -4.66 10.93 20.63
CA LEU A 124 -5.51 10.49 21.75
C LEU A 124 -5.56 8.96 21.88
N PRO A 125 -6.01 8.39 23.02
CA PRO A 125 -6.02 6.94 23.24
C PRO A 125 -6.81 6.13 22.20
N ASP A 126 -7.94 6.64 21.73
CA ASP A 126 -8.78 6.07 20.67
C ASP A 126 -8.19 6.26 19.25
N GLU A 127 -7.25 7.20 19.13
CA GLU A 127 -6.50 7.54 17.93
C GLU A 127 -5.13 6.84 17.83
N MET A 128 -4.76 6.00 18.81
CA MET A 128 -3.43 5.37 18.84
C MET A 128 -3.19 4.39 17.69
N ILE A 129 -4.23 3.79 17.12
CA ILE A 129 -4.12 2.94 15.93
C ILE A 129 -4.46 3.79 14.71
N GLN A 130 -3.46 4.01 13.86
CA GLN A 130 -3.56 4.84 12.68
C GLN A 130 -3.15 4.06 11.44
N ALA A 131 -3.85 4.34 10.36
CA ALA A 131 -3.50 3.85 9.04
C ALA A 131 -3.34 5.03 8.10
N GLY A 132 -2.27 5.01 7.30
CA GLY A 132 -2.10 5.97 6.22
C GLY A 132 -3.13 5.72 5.12
N ARG A 133 -3.64 6.80 4.53
CA ARG A 133 -4.27 6.73 3.22
C ARG A 133 -3.19 6.40 2.19
N ILE A 134 -3.55 5.54 1.23
CA ILE A 134 -2.66 5.05 0.17
C ILE A 134 -3.20 5.56 -1.16
N ASP A 135 -2.30 5.93 -2.05
CA ASP A 135 -2.61 6.33 -3.41
C ASP A 135 -2.06 5.28 -4.38
N CYS A 136 -2.71 5.13 -5.53
CA CYS A 136 -2.20 4.33 -6.63
C CYS A 136 -1.53 5.24 -7.66
N TYR A 137 -0.38 4.81 -8.17
CA TYR A 137 0.41 5.53 -9.15
C TYR A 137 0.68 4.58 -10.31
N GLY A 138 0.38 5.03 -11.53
CA GLY A 138 0.51 4.27 -12.76
C GLY A 138 0.80 5.20 -13.93
N TYR A 139 0.82 4.67 -15.15
CA TYR A 139 1.09 5.51 -16.32
C TYR A 139 -0.07 6.50 -16.54
N PRO A 140 0.19 7.82 -16.71
CA PRO A 140 -0.86 8.82 -16.86
C PRO A 140 -1.83 8.52 -18.01
N GLY A 141 -3.12 8.58 -17.74
CA GLY A 141 -4.19 8.27 -18.68
C GLY A 141 -4.53 6.78 -18.77
N GLU A 142 -3.59 5.89 -18.46
CA GLU A 142 -3.82 4.43 -18.44
C GLU A 142 -4.38 3.98 -17.09
N ILE A 143 -3.82 4.47 -15.98
CA ILE A 143 -4.30 4.12 -14.64
C ILE A 143 -5.75 4.56 -14.40
N GLU A 144 -6.17 5.70 -14.94
CA GLU A 144 -7.56 6.16 -14.84
C GLU A 144 -8.52 5.29 -15.65
N GLN A 145 -8.06 4.76 -16.79
CA GLN A 145 -8.84 3.82 -17.60
C GLN A 145 -8.97 2.47 -16.88
N LEU A 146 -7.87 1.94 -16.34
CA LEU A 146 -7.86 0.72 -15.55
C LEU A 146 -8.76 0.84 -14.32
N ALA A 147 -8.67 1.97 -13.60
CA ALA A 147 -9.50 2.21 -12.42
C ALA A 147 -11.00 2.27 -12.73
N LYS A 148 -11.36 2.81 -13.90
CA LYS A 148 -12.75 2.79 -14.40
C LYS A 148 -13.18 1.38 -14.80
N ALA A 149 -12.33 0.66 -15.53
CA ALA A 149 -12.62 -0.68 -16.02
C ALA A 149 -12.80 -1.69 -14.87
N SER A 150 -12.02 -1.55 -13.78
CA SER A 150 -12.15 -2.40 -12.59
C SER A 150 -13.24 -1.97 -11.62
N GLY A 151 -13.84 -0.79 -11.83
CA GLY A 151 -14.82 -0.22 -10.90
C GLY A 151 -14.23 0.31 -9.58
N ILE A 152 -12.91 0.13 -9.33
CA ILE A 152 -12.25 0.60 -8.10
C ILE A 152 -12.29 2.12 -7.96
N ILE A 153 -12.46 2.84 -9.07
CA ILE A 153 -12.65 4.30 -9.06
C ILE A 153 -13.83 4.75 -8.18
N ASN A 154 -14.80 3.88 -7.92
CA ASN A 154 -15.94 4.17 -7.06
C ASN A 154 -15.67 3.90 -5.58
N ASN A 155 -14.52 3.34 -5.22
CA ASN A 155 -14.17 3.11 -3.82
C ASN A 155 -13.79 4.45 -3.16
N PRO A 156 -14.41 4.84 -2.04
CA PRO A 156 -14.17 6.13 -1.40
C PRO A 156 -12.75 6.32 -0.87
N SER A 157 -11.98 5.24 -0.74
CA SER A 157 -10.58 5.26 -0.30
C SER A 157 -9.59 5.22 -1.46
N PHE A 158 -10.06 5.02 -2.70
CA PHE A 158 -9.20 4.96 -3.88
C PHE A 158 -8.88 6.36 -4.39
N LYS A 159 -7.61 6.58 -4.70
CA LYS A 159 -7.14 7.80 -5.35
C LYS A 159 -5.96 7.48 -6.25
N VAL A 160 -5.94 8.14 -7.41
CA VAL A 160 -4.78 8.14 -8.30
C VAL A 160 -3.91 9.36 -7.98
N GLY A 161 -2.62 9.13 -7.78
CA GLY A 161 -1.62 10.17 -7.66
C GLY A 161 -0.87 10.41 -8.99
N PRO A 162 -0.34 11.62 -9.22
CA PRO A 162 0.41 11.97 -10.42
C PRO A 162 1.83 11.39 -10.32
N THR A 163 2.07 10.28 -11.02
CA THR A 163 3.30 9.48 -10.89
C THR A 163 4.58 10.30 -11.14
N GLU A 164 4.63 11.08 -12.23
CA GLU A 164 5.81 11.85 -12.59
C GLU A 164 6.08 12.99 -11.60
N GLU A 165 5.05 13.75 -11.23
CA GLU A 165 5.16 14.83 -10.28
C GLU A 165 5.49 14.33 -8.88
N ASN A 166 4.90 13.22 -8.43
CA ASN A 166 5.23 12.57 -7.16
C ASN A 166 6.69 12.11 -7.17
N MET A 167 7.14 11.45 -8.23
CA MET A 167 8.54 11.03 -8.39
C MET A 167 9.50 12.21 -8.27
N ASN A 168 9.20 13.32 -8.94
CA ASN A 168 10.08 14.48 -9.00
C ASN A 168 10.08 15.31 -7.71
N LYS A 169 8.93 15.49 -7.07
CA LYS A 169 8.79 16.36 -5.89
C LYS A 169 8.93 15.63 -4.55
N ILE A 170 8.73 14.32 -4.51
CA ILE A 170 8.78 13.52 -3.28
C ILE A 170 9.92 12.49 -3.35
N LEU A 171 9.87 11.54 -4.29
CA LEU A 171 10.76 10.37 -4.25
C LEU A 171 12.22 10.74 -4.50
N LYS A 172 12.50 11.63 -5.47
CA LYS A 172 13.88 12.09 -5.74
C LYS A 172 14.47 12.88 -4.58
N GLN A 173 13.65 13.53 -3.77
CA GLN A 173 14.11 14.30 -2.60
C GLN A 173 14.70 13.41 -1.51
N MET A 174 14.36 12.12 -1.47
CA MET A 174 14.98 11.15 -0.55
C MET A 174 16.49 10.98 -0.77
N LYS A 175 16.98 11.35 -1.96
CA LYS A 175 18.42 11.32 -2.32
C LYS A 175 19.05 12.71 -2.45
N ALA A 176 18.25 13.77 -2.37
CA ALA A 176 18.73 15.14 -2.50
C ALA A 176 19.44 15.61 -1.22
N THR A 177 20.36 16.56 -1.33
CA THR A 177 21.07 17.15 -0.18
C THR A 177 21.30 18.65 -0.40
N PRO A 178 20.60 19.54 0.35
CA PRO A 178 19.51 19.23 1.27
C PRO A 178 18.25 18.74 0.50
N PRO A 179 17.36 17.96 1.14
CA PRO A 179 16.08 17.62 0.54
C PRO A 179 15.12 18.82 0.55
N GLU A 180 14.34 18.97 -0.52
CA GLU A 180 13.33 20.02 -0.69
C GLU A 180 11.93 19.41 -0.77
N TYR A 181 11.40 18.98 0.38
CA TYR A 181 10.04 18.44 0.46
C TYR A 181 8.98 19.55 0.50
N PRO A 182 7.78 19.31 -0.07
CA PRO A 182 6.65 20.25 -0.02
C PRO A 182 5.89 20.17 1.33
N PHE A 183 6.60 19.95 2.44
CA PHE A 183 5.99 19.78 3.76
C PHE A 183 6.60 20.76 4.77
N ASP A 184 5.75 21.41 5.54
CA ASP A 184 6.10 22.08 6.77
C ASP A 184 5.57 21.27 7.97
N PHE A 185 6.40 20.35 8.47
CA PHE A 185 6.01 19.47 9.58
C PHE A 185 5.75 20.21 10.90
N ARG A 186 6.11 21.49 11.02
CA ARG A 186 5.68 22.30 12.18
C ARG A 186 4.16 22.41 12.23
N LEU A 187 3.49 22.42 11.07
CA LEU A 187 2.04 22.47 10.96
C LEU A 187 1.37 21.17 11.43
N ALA A 188 2.08 20.04 11.41
CA ALA A 188 1.59 18.75 11.85
C ALA A 188 1.82 18.47 13.36
N SER A 189 2.28 19.46 14.13
CA SER A 189 2.42 19.39 15.59
C SER A 189 1.49 20.40 16.26
N ILE A 190 0.63 19.92 17.16
CA ILE A 190 -0.31 20.75 17.91
C ILE A 190 0.44 21.74 18.80
N SER A 191 1.47 21.26 19.51
CA SER A 191 2.27 22.10 20.40
C SER A 191 3.11 23.11 19.64
N LYS A 192 3.74 22.69 18.53
CA LYS A 192 4.56 23.59 17.73
C LYS A 192 3.73 24.69 17.08
N CYS A 193 2.52 24.36 16.61
CA CYS A 193 1.58 25.36 16.12
C CYS A 193 1.23 26.39 17.18
N LYS A 194 0.91 25.94 18.41
CA LYS A 194 0.64 26.85 19.53
C LYS A 194 1.84 27.74 19.87
N GLU A 195 3.04 27.17 19.90
CA GLU A 195 4.29 27.88 20.19
C GLU A 195 4.61 28.98 19.17
N LEU A 196 4.38 28.70 17.89
CA LEU A 196 4.75 29.58 16.79
C LEU A 196 3.60 30.45 16.26
N GLY A 197 2.39 30.32 16.81
CA GLY A 197 1.20 31.00 16.31
C GLY A 197 0.76 30.51 14.92
N LEU A 198 1.03 29.24 14.59
CA LEU A 198 0.60 28.60 13.35
C LEU A 198 -0.76 27.89 13.54
N THR A 199 -1.44 27.59 12.44
CA THR A 199 -2.65 26.75 12.44
C THR A 199 -2.26 25.31 12.18
N PHE A 200 -2.76 24.39 13.02
CA PHE A 200 -2.57 22.96 12.83
C PHE A 200 -3.15 22.51 11.49
N ASP A 201 -2.32 21.79 10.73
CA ASP A 201 -2.69 21.13 9.49
C ASP A 201 -2.10 19.71 9.50
N LYS A 202 -3.00 18.72 9.55
CA LYS A 202 -2.62 17.31 9.53
C LYS A 202 -1.86 16.92 8.26
N HIS A 203 -2.00 17.68 7.17
CA HIS A 203 -1.32 17.44 5.90
C HIS A 203 0.06 18.12 5.81
N ALA A 204 0.50 18.83 6.86
CA ALA A 204 1.77 19.54 6.91
C ALA A 204 1.95 20.55 5.75
N GLY A 205 0.87 21.19 5.28
CA GLY A 205 0.88 22.08 4.12
C GLY A 205 1.12 21.38 2.77
N GLY A 206 1.05 20.05 2.75
CA GLY A 206 1.35 19.23 1.57
C GLY A 206 0.35 19.44 0.41
N ASP A 207 0.86 19.41 -0.81
CA ASP A 207 0.05 19.38 -2.02
C ASP A 207 -0.70 18.05 -2.13
N LEU A 208 -2.01 18.10 -1.86
CA LEU A 208 -2.89 16.93 -1.91
C LEU A 208 -3.07 16.37 -3.33
N ALA A 209 -2.61 17.05 -4.38
CA ALA A 209 -2.55 16.46 -5.70
C ALA A 209 -1.50 15.35 -5.77
N LEU A 210 -0.34 15.51 -5.09
CA LEU A 210 0.78 14.57 -5.15
C LEU A 210 0.53 13.24 -4.42
N GLY A 211 -0.43 13.23 -3.51
CA GLY A 211 -0.84 12.10 -2.68
C GLY A 211 -1.82 12.58 -1.62
N GLN A 212 -2.56 11.67 -0.97
CA GLN A 212 -3.51 12.05 0.08
C GLN A 212 -2.82 12.69 1.29
N ASN A 213 -1.58 12.30 1.61
CA ASN A 213 -0.84 12.80 2.77
C ASN A 213 -1.74 12.84 4.02
N ASP A 214 -2.46 11.75 4.26
CA ASP A 214 -3.52 11.69 5.26
C ASP A 214 -3.52 10.34 5.98
N TYR A 215 -4.19 10.30 7.11
CA TYR A 215 -4.37 9.12 7.93
C TYR A 215 -5.80 9.08 8.47
N TYR A 216 -6.20 7.89 8.88
CA TYR A 216 -7.47 7.67 9.56
C TYR A 216 -7.26 6.72 10.73
N PHE A 217 -8.28 6.64 11.59
CA PHE A 217 -8.29 5.80 12.78
C PHE A 217 -9.20 4.59 12.51
N PRO A 218 -8.66 3.41 12.15
CA PRO A 218 -9.50 2.28 11.75
C PRO A 218 -10.49 1.86 12.83
N ALA A 219 -10.14 2.04 14.10
CA ALA A 219 -11.02 1.73 15.22
C ALA A 219 -12.27 2.63 15.28
N MET A 220 -12.21 3.83 14.70
CA MET A 220 -13.28 4.83 14.73
C MET A 220 -14.17 4.82 13.47
N THR A 221 -13.87 3.96 12.48
CA THR A 221 -14.69 3.85 11.27
C THR A 221 -15.99 3.10 11.56
N LYS A 222 -17.03 3.27 10.74
CA LYS A 222 -18.31 2.56 10.93
C LYS A 222 -18.11 1.04 10.87
N LYS A 223 -17.14 0.57 10.07
CA LYS A 223 -16.79 -0.85 9.94
C LYS A 223 -16.41 -1.51 11.28
N PHE A 224 -15.68 -0.82 12.16
CA PHE A 224 -15.23 -1.39 13.44
C PHE A 224 -15.93 -0.78 14.65
N GLY A 225 -16.07 0.54 14.68
CA GLY A 225 -16.70 1.30 15.76
C GLY A 225 -16.04 1.18 17.14
N SER A 226 -14.97 0.39 17.28
CA SER A 226 -14.19 0.26 18.52
C SER A 226 -12.82 -0.36 18.27
N ILE A 227 -11.87 -0.07 19.19
CA ILE A 227 -10.55 -0.72 19.22
C ILE A 227 -10.68 -2.24 19.43
N ASP A 228 -11.62 -2.68 20.25
CA ASP A 228 -11.80 -4.11 20.55
C ASP A 228 -12.29 -4.90 19.34
N ALA A 229 -13.21 -4.35 18.55
CA ALA A 229 -13.63 -4.96 17.30
C ALA A 229 -12.48 -5.04 16.29
N LEU A 230 -11.68 -3.97 16.17
CA LEU A 230 -10.49 -3.97 15.32
C LEU A 230 -9.47 -5.03 15.76
N ARG A 231 -9.19 -5.14 17.07
CA ARG A 231 -8.28 -6.15 17.61
C ARG A 231 -8.75 -7.57 17.32
N LYS A 232 -10.04 -7.87 17.52
CA LYS A 232 -10.63 -9.18 17.20
C LYS A 232 -10.45 -9.50 15.72
N HIS A 233 -10.72 -8.53 14.85
CA HIS A 233 -10.51 -8.68 13.40
C HIS A 233 -9.05 -8.96 13.04
N VAL A 234 -8.10 -8.20 13.59
CA VAL A 234 -6.66 -8.41 13.36
C VAL A 234 -6.21 -9.79 13.82
N THR A 235 -6.62 -10.23 15.02
CA THR A 235 -6.30 -11.56 15.53
C THR A 235 -6.76 -12.66 14.58
N VAL A 236 -7.97 -12.53 14.05
CA VAL A 236 -8.52 -13.48 13.09
C VAL A 236 -7.79 -13.41 11.75
N LEU A 237 -7.40 -12.22 11.28
CA LEU A 237 -6.60 -12.06 10.08
C LEU A 237 -5.25 -12.80 10.17
N PHE A 238 -4.56 -12.74 11.32
CA PHE A 238 -3.34 -13.52 11.53
C PHE A 238 -3.56 -15.03 11.44
N LYS A 239 -4.75 -15.52 11.77
CA LYS A 239 -5.09 -16.95 11.68
C LYS A 239 -5.33 -17.40 10.23
N TYR A 240 -6.00 -16.59 9.41
CA TYR A 240 -6.50 -17.02 8.09
C TYR A 240 -5.77 -16.40 6.89
N PHE A 241 -5.04 -15.30 7.09
CA PHE A 241 -4.42 -14.52 6.01
C PHE A 241 -2.92 -14.30 6.19
N LEU A 242 -2.28 -14.98 7.15
CA LEU A 242 -0.82 -14.96 7.23
C LEU A 242 -0.18 -15.70 6.05
N ASP A 243 -0.81 -16.80 5.66
CA ASP A 243 -0.45 -17.62 4.50
C ASP A 243 -1.70 -17.83 3.65
N THR A 244 -1.58 -17.63 2.34
CA THR A 244 -2.66 -17.77 1.35
C THR A 244 -2.42 -18.93 0.38
N SER A 245 -1.40 -19.75 0.63
CA SER A 245 -1.06 -20.93 -0.21
C SER A 245 -2.09 -22.06 -0.13
N TRP A 246 -3.23 -21.83 0.54
CA TRP A 246 -4.34 -22.78 0.65
C TRP A 246 -5.26 -22.79 -0.58
N ALA A 247 -5.09 -21.88 -1.55
CA ALA A 247 -5.82 -21.89 -2.82
C ALA A 247 -5.00 -21.34 -3.98
N ASP A 248 -5.21 -21.95 -5.15
CA ASP A 248 -4.72 -21.47 -6.45
C ASP A 248 -5.88 -21.07 -7.38
N THR A 249 -7.11 -21.45 -7.02
CA THR A 249 -8.35 -21.09 -7.73
C THR A 249 -9.36 -20.40 -6.81
N TRP A 250 -10.27 -19.60 -7.39
CA TRP A 250 -11.33 -18.96 -6.61
C TRP A 250 -12.27 -19.98 -5.93
N ALA A 251 -12.54 -21.12 -6.57
CA ALA A 251 -13.40 -22.16 -5.99
C ALA A 251 -12.82 -22.75 -4.69
N GLU A 252 -11.51 -22.99 -4.64
CA GLU A 252 -10.82 -23.40 -3.42
C GLU A 252 -10.86 -22.30 -2.37
N ALA A 253 -10.74 -21.04 -2.80
CA ALA A 253 -10.81 -19.90 -1.90
C ALA A 253 -12.19 -19.70 -1.28
N GLU A 254 -13.24 -19.89 -2.07
CA GLU A 254 -14.61 -19.85 -1.59
C GLU A 254 -14.90 -20.99 -0.59
N GLU A 255 -14.39 -22.20 -0.87
CA GLU A 255 -14.50 -23.32 0.07
C GLU A 255 -13.78 -23.02 1.38
N TYR A 256 -12.53 -22.54 1.30
CA TYR A 256 -11.76 -22.16 2.48
C TYR A 256 -12.44 -21.04 3.27
N ALA A 257 -13.08 -20.07 2.60
CA ALA A 257 -13.74 -18.93 3.24
C ALA A 257 -14.96 -19.31 4.08
N LYS A 258 -15.57 -20.50 3.89
CA LYS A 258 -16.72 -20.96 4.69
C LYS A 258 -16.43 -21.08 6.19
N GLN A 259 -15.16 -21.20 6.56
CA GLN A 259 -14.74 -21.29 7.96
C GLN A 259 -14.49 -19.91 8.63
N PHE A 260 -14.59 -18.81 7.87
CA PHE A 260 -14.28 -17.48 8.38
C PHE A 260 -15.31 -17.04 9.44
N PRO A 261 -14.85 -16.57 10.62
CA PRO A 261 -15.76 -16.16 11.68
C PRO A 261 -16.27 -14.73 11.43
N PRO A 262 -17.39 -14.31 12.05
CA PRO A 262 -18.03 -13.01 11.80
C PRO A 262 -17.18 -11.78 12.19
N GLU A 263 -16.14 -11.96 13.01
CA GLU A 263 -15.13 -10.93 13.31
C GLU A 263 -14.26 -10.59 12.09
N LEU A 264 -14.13 -11.49 11.12
CA LEU A 264 -13.39 -11.26 9.88
C LEU A 264 -14.21 -10.42 8.91
N LYS A 265 -13.96 -9.11 8.88
CA LYS A 265 -14.65 -8.19 7.98
C LYS A 265 -14.04 -8.23 6.58
N LEU A 266 -14.74 -8.87 5.65
CA LEU A 266 -14.30 -9.08 4.26
C LEU A 266 -14.63 -7.93 3.32
N GLU A 267 -15.50 -6.99 3.71
CA GLU A 267 -15.87 -5.87 2.84
C GLU A 267 -14.70 -4.87 2.67
N PRO A 268 -14.36 -4.43 1.45
CA PRO A 268 -13.24 -3.53 1.20
C PRO A 268 -13.55 -2.06 1.49
N ASN A 269 -14.78 -1.71 1.90
CA ASN A 269 -15.14 -0.36 2.32
C ASN A 269 -14.76 -0.13 3.78
N TRP A 270 -13.93 0.90 4.05
CA TRP A 270 -13.43 1.28 5.37
C TRP A 270 -14.08 2.55 5.94
N GLU A 271 -15.22 2.97 5.39
CA GLU A 271 -16.08 4.01 5.98
C GLU A 271 -16.53 3.69 7.42
#